data_AF-A0A8J5C8M3-F1
#
_entry.id   AF-A0A8J5C8M3-F1
#
_cell.length_a   1.000
_cell.length_b   1.000
_cell.length_c   1.000
_cell.angle_alpha   90.00
_cell.angle_beta   90.00
_cell.angle_gamma   90.00
#
_symmetry.space_group_name_H-M   'P 1'
#
loop_
_entity.id
_entity.type
_entity.pdbx_description
1 polymer ?
#
loop_
_entity_poly.entity_id
_entity_poly.type
_entity_poly.pdbx_seq_one_letter_code
_entity_poly.pdbx_strand_id
1 'polypeptide(L)'
;MAEEVKLGSSKPMIATQQEMEENRVPIPYRDECAHLLIPLNKCRSAEFFLPWKCENERHVYEKCEYELIMERMLQMQKIRELEERKKAQQIQGFVAKSSPNLEDSSRAKVAAKLLGIKKFSMVLCSSTTVLVHGLKASTSFHQPEVLKSIAITCPSHIIDVLIENLP
;
A
#
# COMPACT_ATOMS: atom_id res chain seq x y z
N MET A 1 -15.11 -10.15 10.10
CA MET A 1 -14.25 -11.26 9.66
C MET A 1 -12.88 -10.67 9.37
N ALA A 2 -11.82 -11.12 10.04
CA ALA A 2 -10.47 -10.62 9.76
C ALA A 2 -9.99 -11.25 8.44
N GLU A 3 -9.77 -10.42 7.43
CA GLU A 3 -9.13 -10.85 6.19
C GLU A 3 -7.63 -11.01 6.46
N GLU A 4 -7.16 -12.26 6.43
CA GLU A 4 -5.76 -12.61 6.64
C GLU A 4 -5.11 -12.94 5.29
N VAL A 5 -3.95 -12.35 4.99
CA VAL A 5 -3.19 -12.69 3.80
C VAL A 5 -2.51 -14.03 4.04
N LYS A 6 -2.94 -15.07 3.32
CA LYS A 6 -2.21 -16.34 3.30
C LYS A 6 -0.83 -16.11 2.67
N LEU A 7 0.21 -16.17 3.50
CA LEU A 7 1.61 -16.09 3.08
C LEU A 7 2.04 -17.46 2.50
N GLY A 8 2.67 -17.46 1.32
CA GLY A 8 3.17 -18.67 0.66
C GLY A 8 2.91 -18.66 -0.85
N SER A 9 3.69 -19.41 -1.63
CA SER A 9 3.41 -19.57 -3.07
C SER A 9 2.20 -20.47 -3.31
N SER A 10 1.53 -20.28 -4.46
CA SER A 10 0.50 -21.20 -4.95
C SER A 10 1.08 -22.54 -5.43
N LYS A 11 2.38 -22.58 -5.78
CA LYS A 11 3.03 -23.72 -6.42
C LYS A 11 3.44 -24.78 -5.39
N PRO A 12 3.24 -26.08 -5.66
CA PRO A 12 3.75 -27.14 -4.80
C PRO A 12 5.27 -27.27 -4.93
N MET A 13 5.94 -27.61 -3.83
CA MET A 13 7.37 -27.94 -3.86
C MET A 13 7.54 -29.37 -4.41
N ILE A 14 8.00 -29.48 -5.65
CA ILE A 14 8.14 -30.76 -6.37
C ILE A 14 9.48 -31.44 -6.05
N ALA A 15 10.56 -30.66 -5.96
CA ALA A 15 11.88 -31.19 -5.62
C ALA A 15 11.96 -31.57 -4.15
N THR A 16 12.53 -32.73 -3.85
CA THR A 16 12.76 -33.14 -2.46
C THR A 16 13.99 -32.44 -1.89
N GLN A 17 14.04 -32.31 -0.56
CA GLN A 17 15.19 -31.72 0.13
C GLN A 17 16.50 -32.47 -0.16
N GLN A 18 16.45 -33.81 -0.15
CA GLN A 18 17.60 -34.68 -0.44
C GLN A 18 18.11 -34.45 -1.87
N GLU A 19 17.20 -34.36 -2.85
CA GLU A 19 17.57 -34.11 -4.24
C GLU A 19 18.25 -32.75 -4.43
N MET A 20 17.80 -31.70 -3.74
CA MET A 20 18.44 -30.38 -3.78
C MET A 20 19.84 -30.38 -3.14
N GLU A 21 20.05 -31.19 -2.10
CA GLU A 21 21.34 -31.35 -1.45
C GLU A 21 22.33 -32.14 -2.31
N GLU A 22 21.88 -33.24 -2.91
CA GLU A 22 22.68 -34.06 -3.84
C GLU A 22 23.17 -33.25 -5.05
N ASN A 23 22.31 -32.40 -5.60
CA ASN A 23 22.65 -31.52 -6.73
C ASN A 23 23.34 -30.22 -6.28
N ARG A 24 23.66 -30.06 -4.99
CA ARG A 24 24.34 -28.90 -4.40
C ARG A 24 23.68 -27.56 -4.76
N VAL A 25 22.34 -27.51 -4.75
CA VAL A 25 21.60 -26.29 -5.02
C VAL A 25 21.87 -25.28 -3.88
N PRO A 26 22.33 -24.05 -4.19
CA PRO A 26 22.56 -23.03 -3.17
C PRO A 26 21.24 -22.62 -2.49
N ILE A 27 21.30 -22.28 -1.20
CA ILE A 27 20.15 -21.86 -0.38
C ILE A 27 19.22 -20.84 -1.06
N PRO A 28 19.71 -19.76 -1.73
CA PRO A 28 18.82 -18.79 -2.36
C PRO A 28 17.95 -19.37 -3.50
N TYR A 29 18.35 -20.49 -4.10
CA TYR A 29 17.65 -21.13 -5.22
C TYR A 29 16.90 -22.40 -4.80
N ARG A 30 16.70 -22.62 -3.50
CA ARG A 30 15.87 -23.72 -2.96
C ARG A 30 14.41 -23.27 -2.80
N ASP A 31 13.85 -22.75 -3.88
CA ASP A 31 12.47 -22.31 -3.96
C ASP A 31 11.58 -23.37 -4.65
N GLU A 32 10.29 -23.05 -4.83
CA GLU A 32 9.34 -23.96 -5.48
C GLU A 32 9.75 -24.30 -6.93
N CYS A 33 10.60 -23.48 -7.57
CA CYS A 33 11.12 -23.67 -8.92
C CYS A 33 12.42 -24.49 -9.01
N ALA A 34 12.99 -24.95 -7.89
CA ALA A 34 14.25 -25.71 -7.85
C ALA A 34 14.25 -26.99 -8.71
N HIS A 35 13.09 -27.62 -8.89
CA HIS A 35 12.91 -28.79 -9.75
C HIS A 35 13.25 -28.55 -11.23
N LEU A 36 13.18 -27.29 -11.70
CA LEU A 36 13.57 -26.87 -13.05
C LEU A 36 15.05 -26.47 -13.12
N LEU A 37 15.61 -26.02 -11.99
CA LEU A 37 17.01 -25.61 -11.93
C LEU A 37 17.97 -26.82 -12.00
N ILE A 38 17.60 -27.95 -11.40
CA ILE A 38 18.39 -29.18 -11.44
C ILE A 38 18.65 -29.66 -12.88
N PRO A 39 17.63 -29.86 -13.75
CA PRO A 39 17.88 -30.26 -15.14
C PRO A 39 18.62 -29.17 -15.94
N LEU A 40 18.36 -27.88 -15.68
CA LEU A 40 19.09 -26.78 -16.30
C LEU A 40 20.59 -26.84 -15.97
N ASN A 41 20.96 -27.06 -14.71
CA ASN A 41 22.36 -27.16 -14.30
C ASN A 41 23.06 -28.41 -14.86
N LYS A 42 22.32 -29.52 -15.03
CA LYS A 42 22.82 -30.72 -15.72
C LYS A 42 23.11 -30.42 -17.19
N CYS A 43 22.19 -29.76 -17.89
CA CYS A 43 22.40 -29.33 -19.28
C CYS A 43 23.60 -28.39 -19.41
N ARG A 44 23.70 -27.37 -18.55
CA ARG A 44 24.83 -26.42 -18.55
C ARG A 44 26.17 -27.09 -18.33
N SER A 45 26.22 -28.08 -17.43
CA SER A 45 27.46 -28.83 -17.17
C SER A 45 27.84 -29.72 -18.35
N ALA A 46 26.88 -30.36 -19.00
CA ALA A 46 27.11 -31.23 -20.16
C ALA A 46 27.55 -30.45 -21.42
N GLU A 47 26.94 -29.29 -21.66
CA GLU A 47 27.20 -28.44 -22.84
C GLU A 47 28.23 -27.33 -22.55
N PHE A 48 29.04 -27.46 -21.49
CA PHE A 48 30.08 -26.47 -21.12
C PHE A 48 29.57 -25.01 -21.04
N PHE A 49 28.34 -24.82 -20.56
CA PHE A 49 27.69 -23.52 -20.37
C PHE A 49 27.51 -22.69 -21.65
N LEU A 50 27.39 -23.36 -22.82
CA LEU A 50 27.10 -22.69 -24.07
C LEU A 50 25.72 -21.98 -24.03
N PRO A 51 25.64 -20.66 -24.32
CA PRO A 51 24.40 -19.88 -24.13
C PRO A 51 23.19 -20.34 -24.94
N TRP A 52 23.39 -20.96 -26.11
CA TRP A 52 22.33 -21.31 -27.07
C TRP A 52 21.83 -22.76 -26.96
N LYS A 53 22.42 -23.59 -26.09
CA LYS A 53 22.11 -25.03 -26.02
C LYS A 53 20.97 -25.35 -25.06
N CYS A 54 20.98 -24.74 -23.88
CA CYS A 54 20.01 -25.00 -22.79
C CYS A 54 18.95 -23.90 -22.69
N GLU A 55 18.56 -23.32 -23.83
CA GLU A 55 17.68 -22.16 -23.88
C GLU A 55 16.26 -22.50 -23.39
N ASN A 56 15.74 -23.67 -23.77
CA ASN A 56 14.38 -24.09 -23.39
C ASN A 56 14.27 -24.29 -21.87
N GLU A 57 15.20 -25.03 -21.28
CA GLU A 57 15.26 -25.28 -19.84
C GLU A 57 15.43 -23.98 -19.07
N ARG A 58 16.23 -23.05 -19.60
CA ARG A 58 16.41 -21.71 -19.02
C ARG A 58 15.11 -20.92 -19.03
N HIS A 59 14.42 -20.82 -20.18
CA HIS A 59 13.17 -20.06 -20.27
C HIS A 59 12.07 -20.63 -19.38
N VAL A 60 12.01 -21.96 -19.25
CA VAL A 60 11.03 -22.61 -18.37
C VAL A 60 11.32 -22.30 -16.90
N TYR A 61 12.59 -22.31 -16.48
CA TYR A 61 13.01 -21.90 -15.13
C TYR A 61 12.69 -20.42 -14.86
N GLU A 62 13.09 -19.51 -15.77
CA GLU A 62 12.88 -18.06 -15.62
C GLU A 62 11.39 -17.70 -15.59
N LYS A 63 10.56 -18.38 -16.39
CA LYS A 63 9.10 -18.22 -16.32
C LYS A 63 8.55 -18.62 -14.95
N CYS A 64 9.07 -19.71 -14.38
CA CYS A 64 8.65 -20.16 -13.06
C CYS A 64 8.97 -19.12 -11.98
N GLU A 65 10.20 -18.58 -11.97
CA GLU A 65 10.63 -17.53 -11.04
C GLU A 65 9.83 -16.25 -11.21
N TYR A 66 9.55 -15.85 -12.45
CA TYR A 66 8.75 -14.67 -12.75
C TYR A 66 7.36 -14.77 -12.10
N GLU A 67 6.67 -15.90 -12.28
CA GLU A 67 5.37 -16.14 -11.67
C GLU A 67 5.43 -16.07 -10.12
N LEU A 68 6.47 -16.63 -9.48
CA LEU A 68 6.67 -16.56 -8.03
C LEU A 68 6.86 -15.11 -7.54
N ILE A 69 7.65 -14.33 -8.26
CA ILE A 69 7.90 -12.92 -7.92
C ILE A 69 6.61 -12.11 -8.05
N MET A 70 5.82 -12.34 -9.11
CA MET A 70 4.53 -11.68 -9.29
C MET A 70 3.55 -12.00 -8.14
N GLU A 71 3.45 -13.27 -7.73
CA GLU A 71 2.63 -13.67 -6.58
C GLU A 71 3.05 -12.94 -5.29
N ARG A 72 4.36 -12.90 -5.01
CA ARG A 72 4.90 -12.22 -3.83
C ARG A 72 4.65 -10.71 -3.86
N MET A 73 4.76 -10.06 -5.02
CA MET A 73 4.46 -8.64 -5.16
C MET A 73 2.98 -8.33 -4.85
N LEU A 74 2.06 -9.17 -5.35
CA LEU A 74 0.63 -9.04 -5.05
C LEU A 74 0.33 -9.27 -3.56
N GLN A 75 0.99 -10.24 -2.92
CA GLN A 75 0.87 -10.45 -1.47
C GLN A 75 1.35 -9.24 -0.68
N MET A 76 2.49 -8.66 -1.05
CA MET A 76 3.03 -7.47 -0.40
C MET A 76 2.14 -6.23 -0.57
N GLN A 77 1.50 -6.06 -1.73
CA GLN A 77 0.49 -5.02 -1.93
C GLN A 77 -0.69 -5.19 -0.96
N LYS A 78 -1.26 -6.40 -0.88
CA LYS A 78 -2.37 -6.71 0.04
C LYS A 78 -1.99 -6.49 1.51
N ILE A 79 -0.78 -6.89 1.92
CA ILE A 79 -0.29 -6.67 3.29
C ILE A 79 -0.24 -5.17 3.60
N ARG A 80 0.33 -4.36 2.69
CA ARG A 80 0.40 -2.90 2.87
C ARG A 80 -0.99 -2.27 3.02
N GLU A 81 -1.94 -2.63 2.15
CA GLU A 81 -3.33 -2.14 2.24
C GLU A 81 -4.00 -2.53 3.56
N LEU A 82 -3.81 -3.78 4.01
CA LEU A 82 -4.38 -4.24 5.27
C LEU A 82 -3.72 -3.58 6.48
N GLU A 83 -2.42 -3.33 6.43
CA GLU A 83 -1.73 -2.56 7.47
C GLU A 83 -2.24 -1.12 7.56
N GLU A 84 -2.47 -0.46 6.43
CA GLU A 84 -3.07 0.88 6.39
C GLU A 84 -4.48 0.89 6.97
N ARG A 85 -5.33 -0.08 6.58
CA ARG A 85 -6.68 -0.26 7.14
C ARG A 85 -6.63 -0.53 8.64
N LYS A 86 -5.72 -1.39 9.12
CA LYS A 86 -5.53 -1.68 10.55
C LYS A 86 -5.07 -0.45 11.33
N LYS A 87 -4.12 0.33 10.78
CA LYS A 87 -3.65 1.60 11.39
C LYS A 87 -4.79 2.62 11.48
N ALA A 88 -5.59 2.77 10.42
CA ALA A 88 -6.75 3.65 10.42
C ALA A 88 -7.80 3.23 11.47
N GLN A 89 -8.11 1.94 11.56
CA GLN A 89 -9.01 1.38 12.59
C GLN A 89 -8.47 1.59 14.01
N GLN A 90 -7.17 1.40 14.22
CA GLN A 90 -6.51 1.62 15.51
C GLN A 90 -6.60 3.09 15.94
N ILE A 91 -6.36 4.04 15.02
CA ILE A 91 -6.51 5.47 15.27
C ILE A 91 -7.97 5.79 15.63
N GLN A 92 -8.94 5.29 14.86
CA GLN A 92 -10.37 5.48 15.14
C GLN A 92 -10.78 4.91 16.51
N GLY A 93 -10.29 3.72 16.85
CA GLY A 93 -10.55 3.09 18.14
C GLY A 93 -9.95 3.85 19.33
N PHE A 94 -8.76 4.44 19.16
CA PHE A 94 -8.15 5.30 20.17
C PHE A 94 -8.94 6.61 20.37
N VAL A 95 -9.38 7.24 19.27
CA VAL A 95 -10.23 8.45 19.29
C VAL A 95 -11.61 8.18 19.93
N ALA A 96 -12.19 7.00 19.73
CA ALA A 96 -13.47 6.63 20.34
C ALA A 96 -13.36 6.37 21.85
N LYS A 97 -12.25 5.76 22.31
CA LYS A 97 -12.05 5.42 23.73
C LYS A 97 -11.62 6.60 24.60
N SER A 98 -10.92 7.59 24.04
CA SER A 98 -10.50 8.79 24.77
C SER A 98 -11.64 9.78 25.03
N SER A 99 -12.87 9.48 24.59
CA SER A 99 -14.00 10.40 24.69
C SER A 99 -15.32 9.71 25.06
N PRO A 100 -15.51 9.22 26.31
CA PRO A 100 -16.84 8.86 26.78
C PRO A 100 -17.65 10.10 27.23
N ASN A 101 -16.99 11.22 27.58
CA ASN A 101 -17.62 12.47 28.01
C ASN A 101 -16.67 13.68 27.80
N LEU A 102 -16.53 14.21 26.57
CA LEU A 102 -15.75 15.43 26.33
C LEU A 102 -16.35 16.25 25.18
N GLU A 103 -16.74 17.49 25.49
CA GLU A 103 -17.43 18.41 24.57
C GLU A 103 -16.64 18.69 23.26
N ASP A 104 -17.38 18.81 22.16
CA ASP A 104 -16.93 18.77 20.77
C ASP A 104 -15.77 19.73 20.40
N SER A 105 -15.59 20.82 21.16
CA SER A 105 -14.55 21.84 20.89
C SER A 105 -13.11 21.37 21.14
N SER A 106 -12.92 20.45 22.09
CA SER A 106 -11.58 19.96 22.46
C SER A 106 -11.05 18.92 21.46
N ARG A 107 -11.95 18.22 20.78
CA ARG A 107 -11.65 17.13 19.84
C ARG A 107 -10.92 17.61 18.59
N ALA A 108 -11.32 18.77 18.06
CA ALA A 108 -10.73 19.33 16.86
C ALA A 108 -9.28 19.83 17.09
N LYS A 109 -9.01 20.37 18.29
CA LYS A 109 -7.67 20.78 18.71
C LYS A 109 -6.73 19.58 18.92
N VAL A 110 -7.22 18.49 19.52
CA VAL A 110 -6.42 17.27 19.74
C VAL A 110 -6.17 16.52 18.43
N ALA A 111 -7.16 16.42 17.55
CA ALA A 111 -6.99 15.83 16.22
C ALA A 111 -5.97 16.62 15.37
N ALA A 112 -6.04 17.95 15.37
CA ALA A 112 -5.06 18.80 14.69
C ALA A 112 -3.63 18.63 15.25
N LYS A 113 -3.50 18.48 16.58
CA LYS A 113 -2.21 18.23 17.24
C LYS A 113 -1.62 16.87 16.84
N LEU A 114 -2.42 15.81 16.78
CA LEU A 114 -1.99 14.45 16.40
C LEU A 114 -1.66 14.32 14.91
N LEU A 115 -2.33 15.11 14.06
CA LEU A 115 -2.07 15.17 12.61
C LEU A 115 -0.96 16.17 12.23
N GLY A 116 -0.29 16.79 13.20
CA GLY A 116 0.82 17.72 12.95
C GLY A 116 0.39 19.06 12.33
N ILE A 117 -0.91 19.38 12.35
CA ILE A 117 -1.45 20.64 11.84
C ILE A 117 -1.05 21.75 12.82
N LYS A 118 -0.03 22.53 12.44
CA LYS A 118 0.53 23.59 13.29
C LYS A 118 -0.39 24.80 13.46
N LYS A 119 -1.44 24.92 12.64
CA LYS A 119 -2.37 26.05 12.64
C LYS A 119 -3.81 25.56 12.52
N PHE A 120 -4.43 25.31 13.66
CA PHE A 120 -5.86 25.04 13.75
C PHE A 120 -6.58 26.35 14.05
N SER A 121 -7.03 27.05 13.01
CA SER A 121 -7.88 28.24 13.18
C SER A 121 -9.33 27.80 13.25
N MET A 122 -9.87 27.73 14.46
CA MET A 122 -11.28 27.48 14.70
C MET A 122 -12.04 28.76 14.32
N VAL A 123 -12.58 28.82 13.11
CA VAL A 123 -13.53 29.87 12.74
C VAL A 123 -14.84 29.55 13.45
N LEU A 124 -15.02 30.13 14.63
CA LEU A 124 -16.31 30.20 15.28
C LEU A 124 -17.21 31.05 14.38
N CYS A 125 -18.19 30.42 13.76
CA CYS A 125 -19.26 31.13 13.06
C CYS A 125 -20.18 31.75 14.14
N SER A 126 -19.72 32.85 14.75
CA SER A 126 -20.60 33.72 15.51
C SER A 126 -21.39 34.53 14.51
N SER A 127 -22.65 34.17 14.36
CA SER A 127 -23.79 34.89 13.78
C SER A 127 -23.53 36.11 12.89
N THR A 128 -24.24 36.11 11.76
CA THR A 128 -24.65 37.26 10.92
C THR A 128 -23.64 37.87 9.94
N THR A 129 -23.84 37.47 8.68
CA THR A 129 -23.80 38.29 7.45
C THR A 129 -22.43 38.76 6.93
N VAL A 130 -21.95 38.10 5.87
CA VAL A 130 -21.28 38.81 4.78
C VAL A 130 -21.82 38.33 3.44
N LEU A 131 -22.64 39.19 2.85
CA LEU A 131 -22.95 39.23 1.43
C LEU A 131 -21.79 39.97 0.77
N VAL A 132 -20.96 39.30 -0.04
CA VAL A 132 -20.07 40.01 -0.98
C VAL A 132 -20.50 39.64 -2.39
N HIS A 133 -21.09 40.64 -3.05
CA HIS A 133 -21.29 40.70 -4.48
C HIS A 133 -19.98 40.45 -5.24
N GLY A 134 -20.12 39.94 -6.46
CA GLY A 134 -19.03 39.39 -7.24
C GLY A 134 -17.85 40.33 -7.50
N LEU A 135 -16.68 39.71 -7.61
CA LEU A 135 -15.51 40.24 -8.28
C LEU A 135 -14.98 39.16 -9.22
N LYS A 136 -15.30 39.37 -10.51
CA LYS A 136 -14.58 39.01 -11.74
C LYS A 136 -13.68 37.77 -11.72
N ALA A 137 -14.16 36.76 -12.46
CA ALA A 137 -13.32 35.82 -13.18
C ALA A 137 -12.57 36.52 -14.34
N SER A 138 -11.24 36.40 -14.35
CA SER A 138 -10.29 36.63 -15.46
C SER A 138 -8.90 36.66 -14.82
N THR A 139 -7.85 35.90 -15.16
CA THR A 139 -7.44 35.25 -16.40
C THR A 139 -6.23 34.32 -16.08
N SER A 140 -6.16 33.17 -16.76
CA SER A 140 -4.94 32.43 -17.20
C SER A 140 -3.80 32.15 -16.20
N PHE A 141 -3.57 30.86 -15.86
CA PHE A 141 -2.34 30.09 -16.17
C PHE A 141 -2.32 28.71 -15.44
N HIS A 142 -2.30 27.63 -16.23
CA HIS A 142 -1.64 26.30 -16.06
C HIS A 142 -1.41 25.66 -14.65
N GLN A 143 -2.27 24.70 -14.24
CA GLN A 143 -1.97 23.31 -13.79
C GLN A 143 -3.16 22.66 -13.04
N PRO A 144 -3.39 21.33 -13.13
CA PRO A 144 -4.46 20.64 -12.42
C PRO A 144 -3.96 20.07 -11.08
N GLU A 145 -4.19 20.78 -9.98
CA GLU A 145 -4.09 20.22 -8.63
C GLU A 145 -5.50 19.80 -8.19
N VAL A 146 -5.67 18.50 -7.97
CA VAL A 146 -6.94 17.85 -7.66
C VAL A 146 -7.36 18.22 -6.25
N LEU A 147 -8.11 19.32 -6.12
CA LEU A 147 -8.86 19.66 -4.91
C LEU A 147 -9.84 18.53 -4.58
N LYS A 148 -9.48 17.68 -3.61
CA LYS A 148 -10.41 16.73 -2.99
C LYS A 148 -11.01 17.39 -1.75
N SER A 149 -12.16 18.00 -1.92
CA SER A 149 -12.99 18.46 -0.81
C SER A 149 -13.66 17.25 -0.13
N ILE A 150 -13.42 17.08 1.18
CA ILE A 150 -14.16 16.14 2.02
C ILE A 150 -15.24 16.96 2.74
N ALA A 151 -16.48 16.84 2.28
CA ALA A 151 -17.63 17.41 2.97
C ALA A 151 -18.01 16.52 4.16
N ILE A 152 -17.86 17.03 5.38
CA ILE A 152 -18.37 16.38 6.59
C ILE A 152 -19.74 16.97 6.87
N THR A 153 -20.80 16.18 6.68
CA THR A 153 -22.18 16.60 6.92
C THR A 153 -22.51 16.47 8.41
N CYS A 154 -22.70 17.61 9.08
CA CYS A 154 -23.42 17.68 10.34
C CYS A 154 -24.89 18.08 10.07
N PRO A 155 -25.87 17.53 10.79
CA PRO A 155 -27.30 17.60 10.45
C PRO A 155 -27.96 18.99 10.53
N SER A 156 -27.20 20.07 10.78
CA SER A 156 -27.77 21.42 10.86
C SER A 156 -26.94 22.55 10.23
N HIS A 157 -25.69 22.34 9.80
CA HIS A 157 -24.91 23.40 9.13
C HIS A 157 -23.88 22.82 8.14
N ILE A 158 -23.83 23.39 6.93
CA ILE A 158 -22.77 23.15 5.95
C ILE A 158 -21.51 23.85 6.48
N ILE A 159 -20.44 23.09 6.67
CA ILE A 159 -19.11 23.61 7.02
C ILE A 159 -18.19 23.30 5.84
N ASP A 160 -17.77 24.33 5.11
CA ASP A 160 -16.68 24.21 4.14
C ASP A 160 -15.34 24.37 4.86
N VAL A 161 -14.55 23.29 4.91
CA VAL A 161 -13.19 23.31 5.45
C VAL A 161 -12.22 23.50 4.30
N LEU A 162 -11.66 24.70 4.16
CA LEU A 162 -10.51 24.95 3.29
C LEU A 162 -9.24 24.49 4.01
N ILE A 163 -8.66 23.39 3.53
CA ILE A 163 -7.33 22.92 3.95
C ILE A 163 -6.33 23.49 2.95
N GLU A 164 -5.74 24.64 3.26
CA GLU A 164 -4.54 25.11 2.55
C GLU A 164 -3.33 24.34 3.09
N ASN A 165 -2.82 23.41 2.31
CA ASN A 165 -1.45 22.93 2.50
C ASN A 165 -0.52 23.94 1.85
N LEU A 166 0.14 24.77 2.67
CA LEU A 166 1.34 25.50 2.24
C LEU A 166 2.57 24.63 2.58
N PRO A 167 3.65 24.73 1.78
CA PRO A 167 4.67 23.70 1.60
C PRO A 167 5.43 23.31 2.88
#